data_AF-K4L4F7-F1
#
_entry.id   AF-K4L4F7-F1
#
_cell.length_a   1.000
_cell.length_b   1.000
_cell.length_c   1.000
_cell.angle_alpha   90.00
_cell.angle_beta   90.00
_cell.angle_gamma   90.00
#
_symmetry.space_group_name_H-M   'P 1'
#
loop_
_entity.id
_entity.type
_entity.pdbx_description
1 polymer ?
#
loop_
_entity_poly.entity_id
_entity_poly.type
_entity_poly.pdbx_seq_one_letter_code
_entity_poly.pdbx_strand_id
1 'polypeptide(L)'
;MDNSTGERTPLVIAAEINMITCQTKKIVLASAIEIGRRLLEAKDLVKHGEWGKWLAESVSYSQKTAERLIKLYEEYGPKFSDGSDRSKSTPVSILTYTQALLLLGLPEEEREEFIAHNNVGSMTKQELQQALRDRDQANQAKEQALQEKDQALQVNQVLKKGLETIDSTISELKKEQAKAASVPTNPEKAEAPSFGMAPSAGQPALPTHNLKTEYDPDAHIKYVEKCDTCCKTIADTFFDLTTALTNLAHIDPNLKEEKRKEANRLIEYMAETIKEWPPPKKPLRVHS
;
A
#
# COMPACT_ATOMS: atom_id res chain seq x y z
N MET A 1 -29.04 50.42 24.77
CA MET A 1 -29.31 50.40 23.32
C MET A 1 -28.04 50.91 22.65
N ASP A 2 -27.09 50.04 22.37
CA ASP A 2 -25.94 50.36 21.51
C ASP A 2 -25.89 49.30 20.43
N ASN A 3 -26.66 49.54 19.37
CA ASN A 3 -26.57 48.77 18.15
C ASN A 3 -25.38 49.36 17.39
N SER A 4 -24.18 48.91 17.75
CA SER A 4 -22.95 49.24 17.02
C SER A 4 -23.06 48.61 15.64
N THR A 5 -23.69 49.31 14.70
CA THR A 5 -23.75 48.96 13.28
C THR A 5 -22.37 49.11 12.68
N GLY A 6 -21.48 48.16 12.97
CA GLY A 6 -20.44 47.79 12.03
C GLY A 6 -21.13 47.40 10.73
N GLU A 7 -20.64 47.94 9.61
CA GLU A 7 -21.24 47.75 8.30
C GLU A 7 -21.56 46.26 8.06
N ARG A 8 -22.85 45.95 7.93
CA ARG A 8 -23.32 44.58 7.66
C ARG A 8 -22.90 44.19 6.25
N THR A 9 -21.70 43.63 6.13
CA THR A 9 -21.17 43.12 4.87
C THR A 9 -21.47 41.62 4.73
N PRO A 10 -21.57 41.09 3.50
CA PRO A 10 -21.67 39.64 3.28
C PRO A 10 -20.56 38.83 3.95
N LEU A 11 -19.35 39.41 4.08
CA LEU A 11 -18.22 38.79 4.77
C LEU A 11 -18.44 38.63 6.28
N VAL A 12 -18.99 39.66 6.93
CA VAL A 12 -19.35 39.61 8.37
C VAL A 12 -20.44 38.56 8.60
N ILE A 13 -21.48 38.54 7.76
CA ILE A 13 -22.55 37.54 7.84
C ILE A 13 -22.01 36.12 7.64
N ALA A 14 -21.10 35.92 6.68
CA ALA A 14 -20.47 34.62 6.46
C ALA A 14 -19.65 34.17 7.68
N ALA A 15 -18.91 35.08 8.32
CA ALA A 15 -18.16 34.78 9.54
C ALA A 15 -19.10 34.39 10.70
N GLU A 16 -20.23 35.10 10.87
CA GLU A 16 -21.26 34.76 11.87
C GLU A 16 -21.87 33.37 11.61
N ILE A 17 -22.24 33.06 10.37
CA ILE A 17 -22.77 31.74 9.98
C ILE A 17 -21.74 30.64 10.28
N ASN A 18 -20.47 30.86 9.95
CA ASN A 18 -19.40 29.90 10.21
C ASN A 18 -19.17 29.70 11.72
N MET A 19 -19.25 30.77 12.51
CA MET A 19 -19.17 30.70 13.97
C MET A 19 -20.32 29.85 14.55
N ILE A 20 -21.56 30.13 14.18
CA ILE A 20 -22.75 29.36 14.62
C ILE A 20 -22.61 27.89 14.22
N THR A 21 -22.13 27.63 13.00
CA THR A 21 -21.92 26.27 12.50
C THR A 21 -20.87 25.53 13.33
N CYS A 22 -19.74 26.18 13.66
CA CYS A 22 -18.69 25.60 14.49
C CYS A 22 -19.19 25.28 15.91
N GLN A 23 -19.91 26.22 16.54
CA GLN A 23 -20.50 26.02 17.86
C GLN A 23 -21.51 24.87 17.87
N THR A 24 -22.40 24.82 16.87
CA THR A 24 -23.40 23.75 16.74
C THR A 24 -22.73 22.39 16.62
N LYS A 25 -21.69 22.25 15.80
CA LYS A 25 -20.93 21.00 15.65
C LYS A 25 -20.35 20.50 16.97
N LYS A 26 -19.79 21.42 17.79
CA LYS A 26 -19.25 21.09 19.12
C LYS A 26 -20.34 20.64 20.09
N ILE A 27 -21.47 21.35 20.11
CA ILE A 27 -22.63 20.99 20.95
C ILE A 27 -23.15 19.61 20.58
N VAL A 28 -23.27 19.30 19.29
CA VAL A 28 -23.73 18.00 18.82
C VAL A 28 -22.80 16.87 19.27
N LEU A 29 -21.48 17.06 19.17
CA LEU A 29 -20.51 16.07 19.65
C LEU A 29 -20.62 15.86 21.18
N ALA A 30 -20.63 16.95 21.96
CA ALA A 30 -20.77 16.90 23.40
C ALA A 30 -22.06 16.18 23.83
N SER A 31 -23.18 16.50 23.16
CA SER A 31 -24.47 15.88 23.42
C SER A 31 -24.47 14.39 23.09
N ALA A 32 -23.85 14.00 21.98
CA ALA A 32 -23.72 12.60 21.59
C ALA A 32 -22.92 11.78 22.62
N ILE A 33 -21.83 12.33 23.15
CA ILE A 33 -21.02 11.71 24.21
C ILE A 33 -21.84 11.55 25.49
N GLU A 34 -22.55 12.60 25.91
CA GLU A 34 -23.39 12.54 27.12
C GLU A 34 -24.55 11.55 26.98
N ILE A 35 -25.18 11.48 25.80
CA ILE A 35 -26.19 10.45 25.51
C ILE A 35 -25.57 9.05 25.62
N GLY A 36 -24.37 8.85 25.06
CA GLY A 36 -23.63 7.60 25.18
C GLY A 36 -23.42 7.17 26.64
N ARG A 37 -23.04 8.12 27.51
CA ARG A 37 -22.89 7.89 28.95
C ARG A 37 -24.20 7.42 29.60
N ARG A 38 -25.32 8.08 29.31
CA ARG A 38 -26.65 7.70 29.85
C ARG A 38 -27.12 6.35 29.32
N LEU A 39 -26.82 6.05 28.06
CA LEU A 39 -27.16 4.76 27.46
C LEU A 39 -26.36 3.63 28.11
N LEU A 40 -25.08 3.85 28.44
CA LEU A 40 -24.28 2.88 29.17
C LEU A 40 -24.84 2.63 30.57
N GLU A 41 -25.18 3.70 31.31
CA GLU A 41 -25.82 3.60 32.62
C GLU A 41 -27.17 2.86 32.56
N ALA A 42 -28.01 3.18 31.57
CA ALA A 42 -29.29 2.49 31.38
C ALA A 42 -29.10 1.01 31.02
N LYS A 43 -28.07 0.66 30.25
CA LYS A 43 -27.79 -0.71 29.83
C LYS A 43 -27.51 -1.64 31.02
N ASP A 44 -26.89 -1.12 32.08
CA ASP A 44 -26.62 -1.88 33.32
C ASP A 44 -27.88 -2.09 34.19
N LEU A 45 -28.89 -1.21 34.04
CA LEU A 45 -30.15 -1.25 34.79
C LEU A 45 -31.25 -2.06 34.09
N VAL A 46 -31.20 -2.13 32.75
CA VAL A 46 -32.20 -2.85 31.96
C VAL A 46 -31.94 -4.36 32.03
N LYS A 47 -33.00 -5.13 32.29
CA LYS A 47 -32.93 -6.60 32.35
C LYS A 47 -32.40 -7.19 31.04
N HIS A 48 -31.61 -8.25 31.14
CA HIS A 48 -31.11 -8.99 29.98
C HIS A 48 -32.26 -9.40 29.04
N GLY A 49 -32.10 -9.13 27.75
CA GLY A 49 -33.11 -9.42 26.71
C GLY A 49 -34.09 -8.28 26.42
N GLU A 50 -34.28 -7.32 27.33
CA GLU A 50 -35.24 -6.21 27.15
C GLU A 50 -34.60 -4.94 26.54
N TRP A 51 -33.28 -4.93 26.37
CA TRP A 51 -32.53 -3.75 25.92
C TRP A 51 -33.05 -3.18 24.59
N GLY A 52 -33.26 -4.02 23.58
CA GLY A 52 -33.74 -3.56 22.26
C GLY A 52 -35.14 -2.95 22.31
N LYS A 53 -36.04 -3.52 23.12
CA LYS A 53 -37.39 -3.01 23.31
C LYS A 53 -37.37 -1.67 24.05
N TRP A 54 -36.60 -1.60 25.14
CA TRP A 54 -36.45 -0.38 25.92
C TRP A 54 -35.91 0.78 25.07
N LEU A 55 -34.92 0.52 24.21
CA LEU A 55 -34.38 1.52 23.28
C LEU A 55 -35.43 2.08 22.32
N ALA A 56 -36.27 1.21 21.76
CA ALA A 56 -37.30 1.60 20.81
C ALA A 56 -38.43 2.41 21.48
N GLU A 57 -38.86 1.98 22.67
CA GLU A 57 -40.01 2.57 23.38
C GLU A 57 -39.66 3.83 24.19
N SER A 58 -38.47 3.87 24.81
CA SER A 58 -38.12 4.94 25.76
C SER A 58 -37.34 6.10 25.13
N VAL A 59 -36.49 5.82 24.13
CA VAL A 59 -35.57 6.82 23.55
C VAL A 59 -35.57 6.83 22.01
N SER A 60 -36.44 6.03 21.38
CA SER A 60 -36.60 5.97 19.92
C SER A 60 -35.28 5.70 19.16
N TYR A 61 -34.40 4.86 19.73
CA TYR A 61 -33.13 4.50 19.11
C TYR A 61 -33.11 3.06 18.59
N SER A 62 -32.39 2.87 17.49
CA SER A 62 -31.96 1.54 17.09
C SER A 62 -30.82 1.06 17.99
N GLN A 63 -30.69 -0.26 18.16
CA GLN A 63 -29.56 -0.86 18.87
C GLN A 63 -28.21 -0.38 18.30
N LYS A 64 -28.08 -0.34 16.97
CA LYS A 64 -26.88 0.15 16.27
C LYS A 64 -26.54 1.60 16.61
N THR A 65 -27.56 2.47 16.72
CA THR A 65 -27.36 3.87 17.10
C THR A 65 -26.88 3.96 18.55
N ALA A 66 -27.54 3.23 19.46
CA ALA A 66 -27.18 3.23 20.87
C ALA A 66 -25.75 2.72 21.09
N GLU A 67 -25.37 1.62 20.44
CA GLU A 67 -24.01 1.06 20.51
C GLU A 67 -22.96 2.06 20.00
N ARG A 68 -23.23 2.78 18.91
CA ARG A 68 -22.30 3.81 18.41
C ARG A 68 -22.11 4.95 19.39
N LEU A 69 -23.19 5.40 20.04
CA LEU A 69 -23.13 6.48 21.03
C LEU A 69 -22.42 6.03 22.31
N ILE A 70 -22.68 4.81 22.80
CA ILE A 70 -21.96 4.22 23.93
C ILE A 70 -20.46 4.15 23.62
N LYS A 71 -20.06 3.60 22.47
CA LYS A 71 -18.65 3.54 22.06
C LYS A 71 -18.01 4.93 21.97
N LEU A 72 -18.74 5.91 21.45
CA LEU A 72 -18.28 7.29 21.40
C LEU A 72 -17.97 7.83 22.82
N TYR A 73 -18.81 7.51 23.79
CA TYR A 73 -18.56 7.86 25.19
C TYR A 73 -17.37 7.10 25.78
N GLU A 74 -17.27 5.79 25.61
CA GLU A 74 -16.16 4.99 26.15
C GLU A 74 -14.79 5.53 25.70
N GLU A 75 -14.72 5.95 24.44
CA GLU A 75 -13.47 6.35 23.77
C GLU A 75 -13.12 7.83 23.95
N TYR A 76 -14.12 8.71 24.03
CA TYR A 76 -13.91 10.16 24.07
C TYR A 76 -14.42 10.83 25.36
N GLY A 77 -15.35 10.20 26.06
CA GLY A 77 -16.04 10.72 27.24
C GLY A 77 -15.13 11.01 28.44
N PRO A 78 -14.24 10.09 28.85
CA PRO A 78 -13.29 10.35 29.94
C PRO A 78 -12.43 11.61 29.69
N LYS A 79 -12.08 11.86 28.42
CA LYS A 79 -11.30 13.03 27.97
C LYS A 79 -12.13 14.31 27.84
N PHE A 80 -13.47 14.19 27.86
CA PHE A 80 -14.42 15.31 27.71
C PHE A 80 -14.88 15.89 29.06
N SER A 81 -14.83 15.10 30.13
CA SER A 81 -15.45 15.41 31.42
C SER A 81 -14.55 16.17 32.41
N ASP A 82 -13.25 16.28 32.16
CA ASP A 82 -12.36 17.06 33.04
C ASP A 82 -12.45 18.55 32.72
N GLY A 83 -13.51 19.18 33.24
CA GLY A 83 -13.74 20.62 33.16
C GLY A 83 -12.67 21.48 33.85
N SER A 84 -11.59 20.88 34.38
CA SER A 84 -10.55 21.57 35.14
C SER A 84 -9.29 21.94 34.35
N ASP A 85 -9.06 21.40 33.14
CA ASP A 85 -7.83 21.72 32.38
C ASP A 85 -8.14 22.18 30.95
N ARG A 86 -8.87 23.29 30.85
CA ARG A 86 -9.14 24.01 29.59
C ARG A 86 -7.85 24.52 28.90
N SER A 87 -6.69 24.31 29.50
CA SER A 87 -5.37 24.76 29.04
C SER A 87 -4.65 23.75 28.14
N LYS A 88 -5.11 22.49 28.08
CA LYS A 88 -4.65 21.51 27.10
C LYS A 88 -5.79 21.20 26.15
N SER A 89 -5.70 21.69 24.91
CA SER A 89 -6.63 21.32 23.84
C SER A 89 -6.56 19.82 23.62
N THR A 90 -7.42 19.06 24.29
CA THR A 90 -7.58 17.63 24.02
C THR A 90 -7.90 17.48 22.54
N PRO A 91 -7.27 16.53 21.81
CA PRO A 91 -7.48 16.33 20.36
C PRO A 91 -8.97 16.24 19.97
N VAL A 92 -9.78 15.77 20.90
CA VAL A 92 -11.24 15.59 20.80
C VAL A 92 -12.01 16.92 20.72
N SER A 93 -11.51 17.99 21.33
CA SER A 93 -12.19 19.31 21.37
C SER A 93 -12.31 19.99 20.00
N ILE A 94 -11.56 19.50 19.03
CA ILE A 94 -11.47 20.01 17.66
C ILE A 94 -12.39 19.21 16.70
N LEU A 95 -12.89 18.05 17.13
CA LEU A 95 -13.66 17.13 16.27
C LEU A 95 -15.14 17.52 16.16
N THR A 96 -15.73 17.12 15.04
CA THR A 96 -17.18 17.03 14.85
C THR A 96 -17.67 15.61 15.13
N TYR A 97 -18.98 15.44 15.40
CA TYR A 97 -19.60 14.13 15.60
C TYR A 97 -19.23 13.11 14.50
N THR A 98 -19.32 13.51 13.23
CA THR A 98 -19.01 12.63 12.10
C THR A 98 -17.54 12.24 12.07
N GLN A 99 -16.62 13.17 12.36
CA GLN A 99 -15.19 12.88 12.38
C GLN A 99 -14.83 11.95 13.54
N ALA A 100 -15.39 12.20 14.73
CA ALA A 100 -15.20 11.33 15.88
C ALA A 100 -15.69 9.90 15.58
N LEU A 101 -16.87 9.75 14.97
CA LEU A 101 -17.35 8.43 14.56
C LEU A 101 -16.46 7.71 13.52
N LEU A 102 -15.88 8.45 12.57
CA LEU A 102 -14.97 7.87 11.58
C LEU A 102 -13.67 7.38 12.22
N LEU A 103 -13.18 8.13 13.21
CA LEU A 103 -11.95 7.83 13.93
C LEU A 103 -12.08 6.69 14.97
N LEU A 104 -13.31 6.29 15.33
CA LEU A 104 -13.57 5.10 16.15
C LEU A 104 -13.13 3.79 15.47
N GLY A 105 -12.87 3.80 14.17
CA GLY A 105 -12.30 2.65 13.46
C GLY A 105 -10.83 2.39 13.80
N LEU A 106 -10.15 3.34 14.47
CA LEU A 106 -8.75 3.25 14.82
C LEU A 106 -8.56 2.95 16.32
N PRO A 107 -7.50 2.20 16.68
CA PRO A 107 -7.00 2.12 18.06
C PRO A 107 -6.77 3.51 18.65
N GLU A 108 -6.81 3.62 19.98
CA GLU A 108 -6.69 4.90 20.69
C GLU A 108 -5.36 5.60 20.36
N GLU A 109 -4.25 4.86 20.39
CA GLU A 109 -2.91 5.37 20.12
C GLU A 109 -2.78 5.90 18.69
N GLU A 110 -3.20 5.10 17.71
CA GLU A 110 -3.18 5.49 16.30
C GLU A 110 -4.09 6.69 16.01
N ARG A 111 -5.20 6.80 16.74
CA ARG A 111 -6.13 7.91 16.60
C ARG A 111 -5.51 9.21 17.09
N GLU A 112 -4.86 9.21 18.24
CA GLU A 112 -4.19 10.38 18.77
C GLU A 112 -3.06 10.84 17.86
N GLU A 113 -2.23 9.92 17.39
CA GLU A 113 -1.20 10.20 16.41
C GLU A 113 -1.80 10.76 15.11
N PHE A 114 -2.89 10.17 14.62
CA PHE A 114 -3.55 10.65 13.40
C PHE A 114 -4.07 12.08 13.57
N ILE A 115 -4.71 12.42 14.70
CA ILE A 115 -5.20 13.79 14.97
C ILE A 115 -4.04 14.78 15.17
N ALA A 116 -2.92 14.35 15.75
CA ALA A 116 -1.76 15.22 15.94
C ALA A 116 -1.07 15.58 14.61
N HIS A 117 -0.95 14.62 13.69
CA HIS A 117 -0.27 14.81 12.40
C HIS A 117 -1.18 15.38 11.32
N ASN A 118 -2.50 15.20 11.42
CA ASN A 118 -3.46 15.68 10.43
C ASN A 118 -4.31 16.81 11.03
N ASN A 119 -4.59 17.85 10.24
CA ASN A 119 -5.51 18.92 10.64
C ASN A 119 -6.98 18.46 10.55
N VAL A 120 -7.36 17.45 11.34
CA VAL A 120 -8.68 16.80 11.27
C VAL A 120 -9.82 17.80 11.48
N GLY A 121 -9.61 18.82 12.30
CA GLY A 121 -10.61 19.87 12.56
C GLY A 121 -11.07 20.62 11.31
N SER A 122 -10.18 20.84 10.34
CA SER A 122 -10.52 21.51 9.09
C SER A 122 -10.98 20.54 7.99
N MET A 123 -10.73 19.25 8.13
CA MET A 123 -11.05 18.26 7.09
C MET A 123 -12.55 18.05 6.97
N THR A 124 -13.03 18.04 5.73
CA THR A 124 -14.36 17.54 5.40
C THR A 124 -14.45 16.04 5.68
N LYS A 125 -15.68 15.53 5.74
CA LYS A 125 -15.94 14.09 5.87
C LYS A 125 -15.22 13.28 4.78
N GLN A 126 -15.22 13.76 3.54
CA GLN A 126 -14.63 13.06 2.41
C GLN A 126 -13.10 13.05 2.48
N GLU A 127 -12.49 14.18 2.83
CA GLU A 127 -11.04 14.27 3.02
C GLU A 127 -10.57 13.37 4.16
N LEU A 128 -11.28 13.36 5.30
CA LEU A 128 -10.95 12.46 6.39
C LEU A 128 -11.04 10.98 5.97
N GLN A 129 -12.09 10.61 5.23
CA GLN A 129 -12.22 9.25 4.71
C GLN A 129 -11.12 8.90 3.72
N GLN A 130 -10.66 9.85 2.89
CA GLN A 130 -9.56 9.62 1.97
C GLN A 130 -8.24 9.45 2.72
N ALA A 131 -7.93 10.31 3.68
CA ALA A 131 -6.71 10.21 4.48
C ALA A 131 -6.62 8.90 5.27
N LEU A 132 -7.75 8.41 5.79
CA LEU A 132 -7.81 7.10 6.43
C LEU A 132 -7.53 5.96 5.43
N ARG A 133 -8.09 6.02 4.22
CA ARG A 133 -7.80 5.04 3.16
C ARG A 133 -6.33 5.06 2.72
N ASP A 134 -5.77 6.24 2.51
CA ASP A 134 -4.38 6.40 2.07
C ASP A 134 -3.42 5.85 3.13
N ARG A 135 -3.71 6.11 4.40
CA ARG A 135 -2.98 5.54 5.54
C ARG A 135 -3.06 4.01 5.56
N ASP A 136 -4.26 3.46 5.42
CA ASP A 136 -4.46 2.00 5.46
C ASP A 136 -3.73 1.31 4.29
N GLN A 137 -3.75 1.92 3.10
CA GLN A 137 -2.99 1.45 1.94
C GLN A 137 -1.48 1.54 2.17
N ALA A 138 -0.99 2.63 2.75
CA ALA A 138 0.43 2.80 3.07
C ALA A 138 0.90 1.76 4.11
N ASN A 139 0.08 1.51 5.14
CA ASN A 139 0.36 0.49 6.14
C ASN A 139 0.36 -0.92 5.54
N GLN A 140 -0.59 -1.23 4.67
CA GLN A 140 -0.63 -2.51 3.96
C GLN A 140 0.59 -2.70 3.05
N ALA A 141 0.98 -1.68 2.30
CA ALA A 141 2.18 -1.73 1.45
C ALA A 141 3.46 -1.90 2.26
N LYS A 142 3.54 -1.22 3.42
CA LYS A 142 4.68 -1.37 4.35
C LYS A 142 4.78 -2.78 4.93
N GLU A 143 3.65 -3.36 5.32
CA GLU A 143 3.59 -4.74 5.82
C GLU A 143 3.99 -5.74 4.73
N GLN A 144 3.49 -5.58 3.51
CA GLN A 144 3.87 -6.40 2.36
C GLN A 144 5.38 -6.30 2.09
N ALA A 145 5.94 -5.10 2.09
CA ALA A 145 7.38 -4.90 1.89
C ALA A 145 8.22 -5.54 3.01
N LEU A 146 7.73 -5.52 4.25
CA LEU A 146 8.40 -6.19 5.37
C LEU A 146 8.35 -7.71 5.20
N GLN A 147 7.20 -8.25 4.81
CA GLN A 147 7.02 -9.67 4.57
C GLN A 147 7.89 -10.17 3.40
N GLU A 148 7.97 -9.41 2.31
CA GLU A 148 8.84 -9.70 1.17
C GLU A 148 10.32 -9.65 1.57
N LYS A 149 10.71 -8.67 2.40
CA LYS A 149 12.06 -8.57 2.94
C LYS A 149 12.41 -9.80 3.78
N ASP A 150 11.51 -10.23 4.67
CA ASP A 150 11.74 -11.39 5.52
C ASP A 150 11.83 -12.69 4.71
N GLN A 151 10.99 -12.85 3.68
CA GLN A 151 11.10 -13.95 2.73
C GLN A 151 12.43 -13.93 1.97
N ALA A 152 12.86 -12.76 1.49
CA ALA A 152 14.13 -12.61 0.80
C ALA A 152 15.33 -12.96 1.70
N LEU A 153 15.28 -12.57 2.98
CA LEU A 153 16.31 -12.94 3.96
C LEU A 153 16.34 -14.46 4.18
N GLN A 154 15.18 -15.11 4.27
CA GLN A 154 15.09 -16.56 4.44
C GLN A 154 15.62 -17.31 3.21
N VAL A 155 15.26 -16.89 2.00
CA VAL A 155 15.78 -17.45 0.74
C VAL A 155 17.30 -17.28 0.66
N ASN A 156 17.83 -16.11 1.01
CA ASN A 156 19.28 -15.89 1.05
C ASN A 156 20.00 -16.81 2.04
N GLN A 157 19.42 -17.06 3.21
CA GLN A 157 19.98 -18.02 4.17
C GLN A 157 20.00 -19.45 3.62
N VAL A 158 18.93 -19.88 2.94
CA VAL A 158 18.87 -21.21 2.31
C VAL A 158 19.90 -21.34 1.18
N LEU A 159 20.01 -20.33 0.31
CA LEU A 159 21.01 -20.28 -0.75
C LEU A 159 22.44 -20.35 -0.21
N LYS A 160 22.73 -19.62 0.87
CA LYS A 160 24.05 -19.66 1.52
C LYS A 160 24.39 -21.06 2.04
N LYS A 161 23.45 -21.74 2.70
CA LYS A 161 23.64 -23.14 3.14
C LYS A 161 23.84 -24.09 1.95
N GLY A 162 23.12 -23.88 0.85
CA GLY A 162 23.30 -24.63 -0.40
C GLY A 162 24.70 -24.46 -0.98
N LEU A 163 25.22 -23.22 -1.01
CA LEU A 163 26.58 -22.93 -1.46
C LEU A 163 27.64 -23.60 -0.58
N GLU A 164 27.50 -23.53 0.75
CA GLU A 164 28.40 -24.22 1.69
C GLU A 164 28.40 -25.75 1.47
N THR A 165 27.23 -26.32 1.15
CA THR A 165 27.09 -27.75 0.82
C THR A 165 27.80 -28.08 -0.48
N ILE A 166 27.61 -27.27 -1.54
CA ILE A 166 28.27 -27.46 -2.83
C ILE A 166 29.79 -27.34 -2.68
N ASP A 167 30.29 -26.35 -1.95
CA ASP A 167 31.73 -26.16 -1.74
C ASP A 167 32.37 -27.35 -0.99
N SER A 168 31.64 -27.91 -0.03
CA SER A 168 32.02 -29.16 0.64
C SER A 168 32.10 -30.34 -0.33
N THR A 169 31.10 -30.52 -1.20
CA THR A 169 31.12 -31.61 -2.20
C THR A 169 32.22 -31.45 -3.26
N ILE A 170 32.50 -30.22 -3.72
CA ILE A 170 33.61 -29.96 -4.64
C ILE A 170 34.95 -30.31 -3.98
N SER A 171 35.11 -29.98 -2.70
CA SER A 171 36.31 -30.31 -1.93
C SER A 171 36.50 -31.82 -1.77
N GLU A 172 35.42 -32.58 -1.55
CA GLU A 172 35.44 -34.04 -1.52
C GLU A 172 35.78 -34.66 -2.88
N LEU A 173 35.11 -34.22 -3.96
CA LEU A 173 35.37 -34.70 -5.32
C LEU A 173 36.82 -34.42 -5.77
N LYS A 174 37.38 -33.25 -5.43
CA LYS A 174 38.79 -32.93 -5.69
C LYS A 174 39.73 -33.87 -4.94
N LYS A 175 39.42 -34.24 -3.69
CA LYS A 175 40.20 -35.24 -2.94
C LYS A 175 40.11 -36.63 -3.56
N GLU A 176 38.95 -37.03 -4.08
CA GLU A 176 38.79 -38.31 -4.79
C GLU A 176 39.55 -38.33 -6.12
N GLN A 177 39.49 -37.25 -6.92
CA GLN A 177 40.28 -37.15 -8.15
C GLN A 177 41.80 -37.16 -7.90
N ALA A 178 42.26 -36.52 -6.82
CA ALA A 178 43.68 -36.58 -6.43
C ALA A 178 44.13 -37.99 -6.01
N LYS A 179 43.22 -38.83 -5.49
CA LYS A 179 43.48 -40.26 -5.20
C LYS A 179 43.40 -41.14 -6.45
N ALA A 180 42.55 -40.80 -7.42
CA ALA A 180 42.42 -41.55 -8.67
C ALA A 180 43.60 -41.33 -9.63
N ALA A 181 44.27 -40.18 -9.56
CA ALA A 181 45.43 -39.85 -10.41
C ALA A 181 46.73 -40.62 -10.07
N SER A 182 46.75 -41.47 -9.05
CA SER A 182 47.91 -42.30 -8.68
C SER A 182 47.87 -43.77 -9.17
N VAL A 183 46.92 -44.14 -10.04
CA VAL A 183 46.84 -45.49 -10.61
C VAL A 183 47.21 -45.45 -12.11
N PRO A 184 48.31 -46.10 -12.55
CA PRO A 184 48.67 -46.16 -13.96
C PRO A 184 48.06 -47.41 -14.61
N THR A 185 47.33 -47.26 -15.71
CA THR A 185 47.14 -48.38 -16.66
C THR A 185 46.93 -47.87 -18.09
N ASN A 186 47.74 -48.42 -18.99
CA ASN A 186 47.85 -48.14 -20.43
C ASN A 186 46.76 -48.92 -21.24
N PRO A 187 46.59 -48.63 -22.56
CA PRO A 187 45.37 -48.91 -23.34
C PRO A 187 45.46 -50.17 -24.23
N GLU A 188 44.31 -50.79 -24.56
CA GLU A 188 44.20 -51.67 -25.74
C GLU A 188 42.76 -51.82 -26.29
N LYS A 189 42.53 -51.19 -27.46
CA LYS A 189 41.93 -51.66 -28.74
C LYS A 189 40.52 -52.31 -28.87
N ALA A 190 39.89 -51.91 -29.99
CA ALA A 190 38.82 -52.54 -30.81
C ALA A 190 37.37 -52.47 -30.27
N GLU A 191 36.29 -52.26 -31.02
CA GLU A 191 35.99 -52.30 -32.47
C GLU A 191 34.61 -51.63 -32.71
N ALA A 192 34.37 -51.08 -33.91
CA ALA A 192 33.04 -50.62 -34.36
C ALA A 192 32.21 -51.79 -34.91
N PRO A 193 30.87 -51.66 -35.02
CA PRO A 193 30.32 -51.65 -36.38
C PRO A 193 29.18 -50.65 -36.62
N SER A 194 29.04 -50.33 -37.91
CA SER A 194 28.05 -49.46 -38.54
C SER A 194 26.74 -50.17 -38.89
N PHE A 195 25.66 -49.38 -38.94
CA PHE A 195 24.47 -49.50 -39.82
C PHE A 195 23.77 -48.13 -39.68
N GLY A 196 23.47 -47.32 -40.69
CA GLY A 196 23.26 -47.54 -42.12
C GLY A 196 21.77 -47.38 -42.45
N MET A 197 21.28 -46.14 -42.62
CA MET A 197 20.30 -45.70 -43.64
C MET A 197 19.79 -44.27 -43.41
N ALA A 198 19.98 -43.42 -44.42
CA ALA A 198 19.25 -42.17 -44.69
C ALA A 198 18.36 -42.42 -45.95
N PRO A 199 17.67 -41.44 -46.59
CA PRO A 199 17.44 -40.02 -46.27
C PRO A 199 15.96 -39.58 -46.53
N SER A 200 15.58 -38.32 -46.24
CA SER A 200 14.74 -37.54 -47.19
C SER A 200 14.66 -36.06 -46.79
N ALA A 201 14.99 -35.20 -47.76
CA ALA A 201 14.89 -33.74 -47.69
C ALA A 201 13.60 -33.26 -48.36
N GLY A 202 13.02 -32.16 -47.86
CA GLY A 202 11.94 -31.44 -48.54
C GLY A 202 11.30 -30.35 -47.68
N GLN A 203 11.78 -29.11 -47.79
CA GLN A 203 10.95 -27.89 -47.68
C GLN A 203 10.47 -27.52 -49.12
N PRO A 204 9.52 -26.58 -49.38
CA PRO A 204 8.84 -25.60 -48.51
C PRO A 204 7.31 -25.46 -48.76
N ALA A 205 6.54 -24.79 -47.87
CA ALA A 205 5.43 -23.87 -48.21
C ALA A 205 4.62 -23.42 -46.98
N LEU A 206 4.43 -22.10 -46.83
CA LEU A 206 3.30 -21.46 -46.14
C LEU A 206 2.09 -21.45 -47.12
N PRO A 207 0.82 -21.58 -46.66
CA PRO A 207 0.11 -20.42 -46.08
C PRO A 207 -0.93 -20.71 -44.96
N THR A 208 -1.00 -19.75 -44.03
CA THR A 208 -2.13 -19.23 -43.23
C THR A 208 -3.46 -20.00 -43.12
N HIS A 209 -3.96 -20.22 -41.88
CA HIS A 209 -5.09 -19.49 -41.26
C HIS A 209 -5.39 -20.07 -39.85
N ASN A 210 -5.43 -19.19 -38.85
CA ASN A 210 -6.10 -19.31 -37.54
C ASN A 210 -5.80 -20.46 -36.56
N LEU A 211 -5.40 -20.05 -35.34
CA LEU A 211 -5.58 -20.70 -34.04
C LEU A 211 -5.17 -22.18 -33.93
N LYS A 212 -3.91 -22.42 -33.53
CA LYS A 212 -3.59 -23.52 -32.63
C LYS A 212 -3.42 -22.97 -31.23
N THR A 213 -4.44 -23.17 -30.41
CA THR A 213 -4.33 -23.36 -28.97
C THR A 213 -3.46 -24.60 -28.73
N GLU A 214 -2.15 -24.47 -28.91
CA GLU A 214 -1.21 -25.26 -28.11
C GLU A 214 -1.02 -24.46 -26.82
N TYR A 215 -1.72 -24.91 -25.77
CA TYR A 215 -1.42 -24.49 -24.42
C TYR A 215 -0.03 -25.04 -24.09
N ASP A 216 1.00 -24.23 -24.36
CA ASP A 216 2.32 -24.39 -23.75
C ASP A 216 2.13 -24.09 -22.26
N PRO A 217 2.15 -25.12 -21.38
CA PRO A 217 1.93 -24.94 -19.96
C PRO A 217 2.94 -23.98 -19.36
N ASP A 218 4.12 -23.80 -19.98
CA ASP A 218 5.21 -22.95 -19.49
C ASP A 218 5.27 -21.57 -20.17
N ALA A 219 4.35 -21.26 -21.10
CA ALA A 219 4.34 -19.96 -21.75
C ALA A 219 4.14 -18.81 -20.75
N HIS A 220 3.31 -19.02 -19.73
CA HIS A 220 3.11 -18.04 -18.67
C HIS A 220 4.39 -17.82 -17.87
N ILE A 221 5.14 -18.87 -17.54
CA ILE A 221 6.45 -18.80 -16.87
C ILE A 221 7.41 -17.96 -17.69
N LYS A 222 7.49 -18.22 -19.00
CA LYS A 222 8.35 -17.45 -19.92
C LYS A 222 7.99 -15.97 -20.01
N TYR A 223 6.70 -15.62 -19.94
CA TYR A 223 6.29 -14.21 -19.95
C TYR A 223 6.48 -13.54 -18.59
N VAL A 224 6.30 -14.26 -17.49
CA VAL A 224 6.63 -13.79 -16.13
C VAL A 224 8.13 -13.50 -16.01
N GLU A 225 9.00 -14.45 -16.39
CA GLU A 225 10.46 -14.25 -16.38
C GLU A 225 10.90 -13.04 -17.24
N LYS A 226 10.22 -12.83 -18.38
CA LYS A 226 10.46 -11.65 -19.23
C LYS A 226 10.03 -10.36 -18.56
N CYS A 227 8.89 -10.34 -17.88
CA CYS A 227 8.43 -9.21 -17.09
C CYS A 227 9.43 -8.90 -15.97
N ASP A 228 9.85 -9.91 -15.21
CA ASP A 228 10.79 -9.77 -14.10
C ASP A 228 12.15 -9.24 -14.57
N THR A 229 12.68 -9.79 -15.66
CA THR A 229 13.95 -9.33 -16.27
C THR A 229 13.83 -7.88 -16.76
N CYS A 230 12.70 -7.53 -17.37
CA CYS A 230 12.44 -6.17 -17.84
C CYS A 230 12.34 -5.18 -16.66
N CYS A 231 11.56 -5.52 -15.63
CA CYS A 231 11.41 -4.72 -14.41
C CYS A 231 12.76 -4.51 -13.72
N LYS A 232 13.57 -5.56 -13.61
CA LYS A 232 14.93 -5.47 -13.05
C LYS A 232 15.82 -4.53 -13.87
N THR A 233 15.83 -4.67 -15.19
CA THR A 233 16.60 -3.80 -16.08
C THR A 233 16.17 -2.33 -15.97
N ILE A 234 14.86 -2.07 -15.87
CA ILE A 234 14.33 -0.71 -15.68
C ILE A 234 14.79 -0.15 -14.33
N ALA A 235 14.74 -0.95 -13.26
CA ALA A 235 15.19 -0.52 -11.94
C ALA A 235 16.68 -0.18 -11.92
N ASP A 236 17.53 -1.05 -12.49
CA ASP A 236 18.99 -0.86 -12.54
C ASP A 236 19.34 0.40 -13.36
N THR A 237 18.73 0.56 -14.54
CA THR A 237 18.97 1.74 -15.39
C THR A 237 18.42 3.04 -14.79
N PHE A 238 17.32 2.98 -14.05
CA PHE A 238 16.79 4.13 -13.33
C PHE A 238 17.70 4.53 -12.16
N PHE A 239 18.27 3.55 -11.45
CA PHE A 239 19.27 3.80 -10.43
C PHE A 239 20.51 4.51 -11.01
N ASP A 240 21.02 4.06 -12.17
CA ASP A 240 22.13 4.71 -12.85
C ASP A 240 21.79 6.15 -13.28
N LEU A 241 20.56 6.36 -13.79
CA LEU A 241 20.07 7.69 -14.18
C LEU A 241 20.02 8.66 -12.99
N THR A 242 19.46 8.22 -11.86
CA THR A 242 19.38 9.06 -10.65
C THR A 242 20.77 9.36 -10.07
N THR A 243 21.69 8.39 -10.15
CA THR A 243 23.11 8.59 -9.79
C THR A 243 23.76 9.64 -10.69
N ALA A 244 23.55 9.57 -12.01
CA ALA A 244 24.06 10.56 -12.95
C ALA A 244 23.49 11.95 -12.70
N LEU A 245 22.18 12.07 -12.41
CA LEU A 245 21.54 13.34 -12.06
C LEU A 245 22.07 13.92 -10.74
N THR A 246 22.41 13.07 -9.77
CA THR A 246 23.01 13.48 -8.50
C THR A 246 24.41 14.05 -8.73
N ASN A 247 25.23 13.36 -9.52
CA ASN A 247 26.56 13.84 -9.90
C ASN A 247 26.48 15.17 -10.69
N LEU A 248 25.50 15.29 -11.59
CA LEU A 248 25.30 16.48 -12.39
C LEU A 248 24.83 17.67 -11.55
N ALA A 249 24.09 17.45 -10.46
CA ALA A 249 23.69 18.51 -9.53
C ALA A 249 24.89 19.24 -8.90
N HIS A 250 26.03 18.56 -8.75
CA HIS A 250 27.27 19.14 -8.23
C HIS A 250 28.10 19.87 -9.29
N ILE A 251 27.86 19.61 -10.58
CA ILE A 251 28.63 20.17 -11.69
C ILE A 251 27.87 21.33 -12.35
N ASP A 252 26.62 21.10 -12.74
CA ASP A 252 25.75 22.07 -13.41
C ASP A 252 24.28 21.86 -13.01
N PRO A 253 23.77 22.68 -12.06
CA PRO A 253 22.39 22.59 -11.61
C PRO A 253 21.35 22.83 -12.71
N ASN A 254 21.65 23.66 -13.72
CA ASN A 254 20.72 23.98 -14.80
C ASN A 254 20.60 22.82 -15.78
N LEU A 255 21.73 22.23 -16.16
CA LEU A 255 21.76 21.04 -17.02
C LEU A 255 21.14 19.82 -16.31
N LYS A 256 21.35 19.69 -15.00
CA LYS A 256 20.67 18.70 -14.17
C LYS A 256 19.16 18.87 -14.21
N GLU A 257 18.66 20.10 -14.15
CA GLU A 257 17.22 20.38 -14.20
C GLU A 257 16.61 20.07 -15.57
N GLU A 258 17.34 20.32 -16.66
CA GLU A 258 16.93 19.91 -18.01
C GLU A 258 16.83 18.39 -18.14
N LYS A 259 17.88 17.66 -17.73
CA LYS A 259 17.89 16.19 -17.78
C LYS A 259 16.87 15.54 -16.84
N ARG A 260 16.59 16.17 -15.70
CA ARG A 260 15.50 15.75 -14.80
C ARG A 260 14.14 15.83 -15.49
N LYS A 261 13.86 16.91 -16.22
CA LYS A 261 12.58 17.08 -16.94
C LYS A 261 12.42 16.05 -18.07
N GLU A 262 13.50 15.78 -18.80
CA GLU A 262 13.52 14.75 -19.85
C GLU A 262 13.23 13.35 -19.27
N ALA A 263 13.89 12.99 -18.17
CA ALA A 263 13.64 11.75 -17.44
C ALA A 263 12.20 11.65 -16.93
N ASN A 264 11.66 12.72 -16.34
CA ASN A 264 10.30 12.74 -15.81
C ASN A 264 9.26 12.50 -16.91
N ARG A 265 9.45 13.13 -18.08
CA ARG A 265 8.57 12.94 -19.25
C ARG A 265 8.54 11.49 -19.72
N LEU A 266 9.68 10.79 -19.71
CA LEU A 266 9.75 9.38 -20.07
C LEU A 266 8.97 8.50 -19.06
N ILE A 267 9.12 8.78 -17.77
CA ILE A 267 8.45 8.03 -16.70
C ILE A 267 6.93 8.22 -16.78
N GLU A 268 6.46 9.45 -16.99
CA GLU A 268 5.04 9.76 -17.19
C GLU A 268 4.47 8.99 -18.38
N TYR A 269 5.17 8.98 -19.53
CA TYR A 269 4.78 8.22 -20.70
C TYR A 269 4.70 6.70 -20.44
N MET A 270 5.69 6.14 -19.73
CA MET A 270 5.68 4.72 -19.34
C MET A 270 4.50 4.41 -18.41
N ALA A 271 4.22 5.29 -17.44
CA ALA A 271 3.13 5.12 -16.48
C ALA A 271 1.75 5.20 -17.16
N GLU A 272 1.55 6.11 -18.10
CA GLU A 272 0.32 6.20 -18.91
C GLU A 272 0.11 4.94 -19.75
N THR A 273 1.17 4.42 -20.37
CA THR A 273 1.10 3.22 -21.21
C THR A 273 0.71 1.96 -20.42
N ILE A 274 1.08 1.88 -19.13
CA ILE A 274 0.75 0.75 -18.26
C ILE A 274 -0.64 0.89 -17.62
N LYS A 275 -1.17 2.11 -17.48
CA LYS A 275 -2.51 2.37 -16.93
C LYS A 275 -3.65 1.88 -17.84
N GLU A 276 -3.43 1.80 -19.15
CA GLU A 276 -4.42 1.28 -20.11
C GLU A 276 -4.41 -0.26 -20.15
N TRP A 277 -5.55 -0.90 -19.89
CA TRP A 277 -5.70 -2.37 -19.93
C TRP A 277 -6.64 -2.83 -21.06
N PRO A 278 -6.24 -3.79 -21.90
CA PRO A 278 -4.87 -4.32 -22.06
C PRO A 278 -3.95 -3.28 -22.73
N PRO A 279 -2.62 -3.34 -22.50
CA PRO A 279 -1.68 -2.43 -23.14
C PRO A 279 -1.88 -2.42 -24.66
N PRO A 280 -1.88 -1.25 -25.32
CA PRO A 280 -2.11 -1.14 -26.75
C PRO A 280 -1.12 -2.01 -27.53
N LYS A 281 -1.61 -2.69 -28.59
CA LYS A 281 -0.79 -3.58 -29.42
C LYS A 281 0.42 -2.79 -29.94
N LYS A 282 1.62 -3.27 -29.60
CA LYS A 282 2.88 -2.61 -29.97
C LYS A 282 3.00 -2.51 -31.51
N PRO A 283 3.20 -1.32 -32.10
CA PRO A 283 3.67 -1.24 -33.47
C PRO A 283 5.11 -1.78 -33.55
N LEU A 284 5.45 -2.41 -34.69
CA LEU A 284 6.77 -2.95 -34.95
C LEU A 284 7.83 -1.84 -34.81
N ARG A 285 8.85 -2.08 -33.97
CA ARG A 285 10.04 -1.22 -33.89
C ARG A 285 10.78 -1.34 -35.23
N VAL A 286 10.56 -0.40 -36.14
CA VAL A 286 11.42 -0.26 -37.32
C VAL A 286 12.72 0.35 -36.80
N HIS A 287 13.77 -0.46 -36.75
CA HIS A 287 15.11 0.05 -36.51
C HIS A 287 15.49 0.93 -37.71
N SER A 288 15.71 2.22 -37.46
CA SER A 288 16.44 3.12 -38.35
C SER A 288 17.75 3.49 -37.67
#